data_AF-A0A8J3XTV1-F1
#
_entry.id   AF-A0A8J3XTV1-F1
#
_cell.length_a   1.000
_cell.length_b   1.000
_cell.length_c   1.000
_cell.angle_alpha   90.00
_cell.angle_beta   90.00
_cell.angle_gamma   90.00
#
_symmetry.space_group_name_H-M   'P 1'
#
loop_
_entity.id
_entity.type
_entity.pdbx_description
1 polymer ?
#
loop_
_entity_poly.entity_id
_entity_poly.type
_entity_poly.pdbx_seq_one_letter_code
_entity_poly.pdbx_strand_id
1 'polypeptide(L)'
;MEPPDLLAKARSKSSDPEDPLETLSAAIALSTELSEDADALIDIAVRDARDAGASWTAIGERFGFSKQAARKRFTPPFAERQLANRRRKRDAACSFCRRPPGPRVHMVHGEGGRICDKCVALAGDIVAGLAKRR
;
A
#
# COMPACT_ATOMS: atom_id res chain seq x y z
N MET A 1 -25.42 12.31 4.52
CA MET A 1 -25.69 12.08 5.95
C MET A 1 -25.76 13.46 6.56
N GLU A 2 -26.90 13.82 7.09
CA GLU A 2 -27.11 15.21 7.53
C GLU A 2 -26.45 15.42 8.90
N PRO A 3 -26.00 16.65 9.23
CA PRO A 3 -25.40 16.96 10.54
C PRO A 3 -26.24 16.52 11.76
N PRO A 4 -27.59 16.60 11.74
CA PRO A 4 -28.42 16.06 12.82
C PRO A 4 -28.33 14.54 12.98
N ASP A 5 -28.18 13.78 11.89
CA ASP A 5 -28.04 12.31 11.95
C ASP A 5 -26.72 11.92 12.62
N LEU A 6 -25.65 12.68 12.36
CA LEU A 6 -24.35 12.50 12.98
C LEU A 6 -24.38 12.80 14.48
N LEU A 7 -25.10 13.85 14.88
CA LEU A 7 -25.29 14.16 16.30
C LEU A 7 -26.11 13.09 17.02
N ALA A 8 -27.17 12.57 16.38
CA ALA A 8 -27.95 11.45 16.91
C ALA A 8 -27.07 10.19 17.07
N LYS A 9 -26.21 9.91 16.08
CA LYS A 9 -25.23 8.82 16.16
C LYS A 9 -24.23 9.03 17.28
N ALA A 10 -23.72 10.25 17.48
CA ALA A 10 -22.82 10.58 18.58
C ALA A 10 -23.50 10.35 19.95
N ARG A 11 -24.74 10.83 20.13
CA ARG A 11 -25.53 10.58 21.35
C ARG A 11 -25.72 9.10 21.64
N SER A 12 -25.99 8.29 20.61
CA SER A 12 -26.13 6.84 20.80
C SER A 12 -24.85 6.14 21.27
N LYS A 13 -23.69 6.79 21.09
CA LYS A 13 -22.37 6.28 21.52
C LYS A 13 -21.91 6.89 22.85
N SER A 14 -22.62 7.87 23.43
CA SER A 14 -22.22 8.49 24.71
C SER A 14 -22.63 7.62 25.91
N SER A 15 -21.92 7.76 27.02
CA SER A 15 -22.21 7.03 28.27
C SER A 15 -23.48 7.58 28.95
N ASP A 16 -23.66 8.90 28.90
CA ASP A 16 -24.88 9.61 29.31
C ASP A 16 -25.35 10.52 28.16
N PRO A 17 -26.48 10.21 27.49
CA PRO A 17 -27.02 11.05 26.42
C PRO A 17 -27.66 12.36 26.88
N GLU A 18 -28.03 12.47 28.17
CA GLU A 18 -28.66 13.66 28.72
C GLU A 18 -27.61 14.69 29.18
N ASP A 19 -26.37 14.24 29.45
CA ASP A 19 -25.23 15.13 29.68
C ASP A 19 -24.70 15.72 28.35
N PRO A 20 -24.80 17.05 28.15
CA PRO A 20 -24.30 17.70 26.94
C PRO A 20 -22.79 17.53 26.72
N LEU A 21 -21.99 17.41 27.78
CA LEU A 21 -20.53 17.27 27.67
C LEU A 21 -20.12 15.85 27.27
N GLU A 22 -20.84 14.83 27.75
CA GLU A 22 -20.64 13.45 27.30
C GLU A 22 -21.04 13.28 25.83
N THR A 23 -22.15 13.91 25.42
CA THR A 23 -22.55 13.97 24.01
C THR A 23 -21.49 14.66 23.13
N LEU A 24 -20.92 15.78 23.60
CA LEU A 24 -19.85 16.48 22.88
C LEU A 24 -18.60 15.61 22.74
N SER A 25 -18.18 14.93 23.81
CA SER A 25 -17.05 14.00 23.79
C SER A 25 -17.24 12.87 22.77
N ALA A 26 -18.44 12.27 22.74
CA ALA A 26 -18.79 11.25 21.77
C ALA A 26 -18.81 11.80 20.32
N ALA A 27 -19.25 13.04 20.12
CA ALA A 27 -19.23 13.70 18.81
C ALA A 27 -17.80 13.96 18.33
N ILE A 28 -16.90 14.38 19.21
CA ILE A 28 -15.46 14.57 18.89
C ILE A 28 -14.84 13.23 18.49
N ALA A 29 -15.09 12.16 19.26
CA ALA A 29 -14.60 10.82 18.94
C ALA A 29 -15.11 10.35 17.56
N LEU A 30 -16.41 10.48 17.30
CA LEU A 30 -17.01 10.12 16.01
C LEU A 30 -16.45 10.97 14.86
N SER A 31 -16.20 12.26 15.08
CA SER A 31 -15.62 13.14 14.05
C SER A 31 -14.19 12.74 13.69
N THR A 32 -13.41 12.25 14.66
CA THR A 32 -12.05 11.73 14.43
C THR A 32 -12.12 10.45 13.61
N GLU A 33 -12.96 9.49 14.00
CA GLU A 33 -13.18 8.24 13.26
C GLU A 33 -13.58 8.51 11.79
N LEU A 34 -14.54 9.40 11.57
CA LEU A 34 -14.98 9.78 10.22
C LEU A 34 -13.91 10.50 9.41
N SER A 35 -13.05 11.28 10.07
CA SER A 35 -11.94 11.96 9.40
C SER A 35 -10.85 10.97 8.97
N GLU A 36 -10.55 9.96 9.79
CA GLU A 36 -9.62 8.88 9.43
C GLU A 36 -10.11 8.09 8.20
N ASP A 37 -11.41 7.74 8.18
CA ASP A 37 -12.04 7.07 7.05
C ASP A 37 -12.02 7.94 5.79
N ALA A 38 -12.29 9.25 5.92
CA ALA A 38 -12.24 10.19 4.82
C ALA A 38 -10.82 10.36 4.27
N ASP A 39 -9.81 10.46 5.13
CA ASP A 39 -8.41 10.53 4.73
C ASP A 39 -7.97 9.25 4.00
N ALA A 40 -8.39 8.08 4.49
CA ALA A 40 -8.10 6.79 3.84
C ALA A 40 -8.75 6.70 2.45
N LEU A 41 -10.01 7.13 2.32
CA LEU A 41 -10.71 7.21 1.04
C LEU A 41 -9.98 8.14 0.06
N ILE A 42 -9.57 9.33 0.51
CA ILE A 42 -8.82 10.29 -0.30
C ILE A 42 -7.50 9.67 -0.77
N ASP A 43 -6.76 9.00 0.12
CA ASP A 43 -5.51 8.33 -0.23
C ASP A 43 -5.73 7.24 -1.29
N ILE A 44 -6.83 6.48 -1.24
CA ILE A 44 -7.22 5.51 -2.28
C ILE A 44 -7.49 6.23 -3.60
N ALA A 45 -8.35 7.24 -3.60
CA ALA A 45 -8.72 7.97 -4.82
C ALA A 45 -7.51 8.65 -5.48
N VAL A 46 -6.57 9.20 -4.70
CA VAL A 46 -5.33 9.78 -5.22
C VAL A 46 -4.43 8.70 -5.84
N ARG A 47 -4.34 7.52 -5.24
CA ARG A 47 -3.62 6.37 -5.84
C ARG A 47 -4.25 5.98 -7.17
N ASP A 48 -5.56 5.81 -7.23
CA ASP A 48 -6.28 5.46 -8.46
C ASP A 48 -6.07 6.50 -9.56
N ALA A 49 -6.13 7.79 -9.22
CA ALA A 49 -5.85 8.88 -10.16
C ALA A 49 -4.40 8.83 -10.68
N ARG A 50 -3.44 8.53 -9.81
CA ARG A 50 -2.02 8.39 -10.18
C ARG A 50 -1.79 7.19 -11.09
N ASP A 51 -2.45 6.07 -10.83
CA ASP A 51 -2.37 4.85 -11.65
C ASP A 51 -3.03 5.06 -13.03
N ALA A 52 -4.09 5.88 -13.10
CA ALA A 52 -4.68 6.35 -14.34
C ALA A 52 -3.85 7.43 -15.09
N GLY A 53 -2.69 7.82 -14.54
CA GLY A 53 -1.75 8.74 -15.18
C GLY A 53 -1.93 10.23 -14.85
N ALA A 54 -2.85 10.60 -13.95
CA ALA A 54 -3.05 12.00 -13.56
C ALA A 54 -1.79 12.60 -12.91
N SER A 55 -1.43 13.83 -13.26
CA SER A 55 -0.24 14.49 -12.72
C SER A 55 -0.46 15.05 -11.31
N TRP A 56 0.62 15.24 -10.54
CA TRP A 56 0.56 15.90 -9.23
C TRP A 56 0.04 17.34 -9.30
N THR A 57 0.21 18.02 -10.44
CA THR A 57 -0.35 19.36 -10.65
C THR A 57 -1.87 19.27 -10.73
N ALA A 58 -2.40 18.39 -11.59
CA ALA A 58 -3.85 18.21 -11.76
C ALA A 58 -4.53 17.75 -10.46
N ILE A 59 -3.88 16.88 -9.69
CA ILE A 59 -4.38 16.46 -8.37
C ILE A 59 -4.41 17.66 -7.40
N GLY A 60 -3.31 18.42 -7.30
CA GLY A 60 -3.25 19.59 -6.42
C GLY A 60 -4.31 20.65 -6.73
N GLU A 61 -4.57 20.91 -8.02
CA GLU A 61 -5.61 21.84 -8.48
C GLU A 61 -7.01 21.46 -7.97
N ARG A 62 -7.33 20.16 -7.87
CA ARG A 62 -8.62 19.69 -7.32
C ARG A 62 -8.78 19.93 -5.83
N PHE A 63 -7.68 19.96 -5.08
CA PHE A 63 -7.67 20.28 -3.65
C PHE A 63 -7.45 21.78 -3.37
N GLY A 64 -7.18 22.60 -4.39
CA GLY A 64 -6.77 23.99 -4.20
C GLY A 64 -5.37 24.15 -3.61
N PHE A 65 -4.53 23.11 -3.68
CA PHE A 65 -3.17 23.11 -3.14
C PHE A 65 -2.13 23.13 -4.26
N SER A 66 -0.91 23.58 -3.93
CA SER A 66 0.21 23.53 -4.88
C SER A 66 0.65 22.08 -5.18
N LYS A 67 1.30 21.87 -6.33
CA LYS A 67 1.95 20.59 -6.70
C LYS A 67 2.85 20.05 -5.58
N GLN A 68 3.60 20.93 -4.91
CA GLN A 68 4.53 20.53 -3.85
C GLN A 68 3.78 20.07 -2.58
N ALA A 69 2.69 20.75 -2.22
CA ALA A 69 1.83 20.35 -1.10
C ALA A 69 1.15 19.00 -1.36
N ALA A 70 0.56 18.81 -2.55
CA ALA A 70 -0.04 17.55 -2.95
C ALA A 70 0.97 16.40 -2.88
N ARG A 71 2.16 16.60 -3.49
CA ARG A 71 3.22 15.58 -3.47
C ARG A 71 3.70 15.29 -2.05
N LYS A 72 3.82 16.28 -1.17
CA LYS A 72 4.20 16.06 0.23
C LYS A 72 3.14 15.26 1.01
N ARG A 73 1.85 15.52 0.81
CA ARG A 73 0.73 14.87 1.52
C ARG A 73 0.49 13.43 1.08
N PHE A 74 0.63 13.15 -0.22
CA PHE A 74 0.19 11.88 -0.80
C PHE A 74 1.33 10.96 -1.27
N THR A 75 2.58 11.42 -1.16
CA THR A 75 3.73 10.57 -1.46
C THR A 75 4.18 9.85 -0.19
N PRO A 76 4.20 8.50 -0.16
CA PRO A 76 4.69 7.79 1.01
C PRO A 76 6.16 8.14 1.26
N PRO A 77 6.58 8.23 2.54
CA PRO A 77 7.95 8.47 2.92
C PRO A 77 8.94 7.55 2.19
N PHE A 78 10.14 8.06 1.94
CA PHE A 78 11.17 7.29 1.24
C PHE A 78 11.48 5.95 1.93
N ALA A 79 11.54 5.94 3.26
CA ALA A 79 11.79 4.73 4.05
C ALA A 79 10.70 3.66 3.84
N GLU A 80 9.43 4.07 3.82
CA GLU A 80 8.31 3.18 3.58
C GLU A 80 8.37 2.57 2.17
N ARG A 81 8.67 3.41 1.17
CA ARG A 81 8.88 2.94 -0.22
C ARG A 81 10.02 1.95 -0.33
N GLN A 82 11.13 2.19 0.38
CA GLN A 82 12.27 1.26 0.42
C GLN A 82 11.91 -0.08 1.05
N LEU A 83 11.13 -0.08 2.13
CA LEU A 83 10.62 -1.30 2.75
C LEU A 83 9.69 -2.06 1.80
N ALA A 84 8.75 -1.37 1.14
CA ALA A 84 7.86 -1.96 0.15
C ALA A 84 8.63 -2.59 -1.03
N ASN A 85 9.65 -1.88 -1.56
CA ASN A 85 10.51 -2.40 -2.62
C ASN A 85 11.30 -3.63 -2.19
N ARG A 86 11.88 -3.61 -0.98
CA ARG A 86 12.59 -4.77 -0.43
C ARG A 86 11.68 -5.98 -0.25
N ARG A 87 10.45 -5.79 0.25
CA ARG A 87 9.45 -6.86 0.34
C ARG A 87 9.11 -7.40 -1.05
N ARG A 88 8.76 -6.53 -2.00
CA ARG A 88 8.49 -6.93 -3.39
C ARG A 88 9.65 -7.69 -4.04
N LYS A 89 10.90 -7.34 -3.74
CA LYS A 89 12.10 -8.04 -4.25
C LYS A 89 12.30 -9.40 -3.57
N ARG A 90 12.01 -9.51 -2.28
CA ARG A 90 12.07 -10.78 -1.52
C ARG A 90 10.97 -11.74 -1.93
N ASP A 91 9.74 -11.27 -2.12
CA ASP A 91 8.53 -12.09 -2.36
C ASP A 91 8.39 -12.53 -3.83
N ALA A 92 9.48 -12.38 -4.57
CA ALA A 92 9.45 -12.28 -5.99
C ALA A 92 9.76 -13.65 -6.61
N ALA A 93 8.83 -14.17 -7.41
CA ALA A 93 8.89 -15.50 -8.00
C ALA A 93 10.02 -15.74 -9.02
N CYS A 94 10.62 -16.93 -9.06
CA CYS A 94 11.70 -17.29 -9.99
C CYS A 94 11.42 -16.84 -11.44
N SER A 95 12.40 -16.21 -12.11
CA SER A 95 12.29 -15.71 -13.48
C SER A 95 12.04 -16.82 -14.52
N PHE A 96 12.43 -18.06 -14.22
CA PHE A 96 12.34 -19.21 -15.13
C PHE A 96 11.04 -19.99 -14.93
N CYS A 97 10.81 -20.55 -13.74
CA CYS A 97 9.64 -21.39 -13.47
C CYS A 97 8.45 -20.66 -12.83
N ARG A 98 8.58 -19.34 -12.55
CA ARG A 98 7.55 -18.51 -11.90
C ARG A 98 7.08 -18.99 -10.53
N ARG A 99 7.83 -19.90 -9.87
CA ARG A 99 7.53 -20.32 -8.51
C ARG A 99 7.82 -19.20 -7.50
N PRO A 100 6.88 -18.83 -6.62
CA PRO A 100 7.14 -17.88 -5.55
C PRO A 100 8.14 -18.45 -4.53
N PRO A 101 8.88 -17.60 -3.82
CA PRO A 101 9.72 -18.02 -2.71
C PRO A 101 8.86 -18.58 -1.57
N GLY A 102 9.46 -19.43 -0.74
CA GLY A 102 8.78 -20.05 0.39
C GLY A 102 9.73 -20.88 1.25
N PRO A 103 9.24 -21.52 2.33
CA PRO A 103 10.09 -22.21 3.31
C PRO A 103 10.99 -23.32 2.73
N ARG A 104 10.64 -23.84 1.56
CA ARG A 104 11.38 -24.92 0.86
C ARG A 104 11.82 -24.52 -0.55
N VAL A 105 11.96 -23.22 -0.80
CA VAL A 105 12.39 -22.69 -2.10
C VAL A 105 13.52 -21.70 -1.85
N HIS A 106 14.76 -22.14 -2.02
CA HIS A 106 15.90 -21.25 -1.95
C HIS A 106 16.00 -20.43 -3.25
N MET A 107 16.24 -19.13 -3.10
CA MET A 107 16.27 -18.18 -4.21
C MET A 107 17.63 -17.49 -4.29
N VAL A 108 18.28 -17.59 -5.45
CA VAL A 108 19.48 -16.82 -5.79
C VAL A 108 19.05 -15.51 -6.44
N HIS A 109 19.56 -14.38 -5.94
CA HIS A 109 19.21 -13.05 -6.40
C HIS A 109 20.38 -12.40 -7.13
N GLY A 110 20.19 -12.08 -8.41
CA GLY A 110 21.09 -11.25 -9.20
C GLY A 110 20.54 -9.83 -9.39
N GLU A 111 21.30 -9.00 -10.10
CA GLU A 111 20.90 -7.63 -10.44
C GLU A 111 19.67 -7.59 -11.35
N GLY A 112 19.64 -8.44 -12.39
CA GLY A 112 18.56 -8.48 -13.39
C GLY A 112 17.58 -9.66 -13.26
N GLY A 113 17.75 -10.53 -12.26
CA GLY A 113 16.97 -11.77 -12.21
C GLY A 113 17.08 -12.55 -10.91
N ARG A 114 16.25 -13.58 -10.82
CA ARG A 114 16.15 -14.44 -9.63
C ARG A 114 15.82 -15.87 -10.05
N ILE A 115 16.55 -16.83 -9.52
CA ILE A 115 16.45 -18.24 -9.91
C ILE A 115 16.31 -19.11 -8.66
N CYS A 116 15.35 -20.04 -8.67
CA CYS A 116 15.22 -20.98 -7.56
C CYS A 116 16.24 -22.12 -7.68
N ASP A 117 16.59 -22.72 -6.54
CA ASP A 117 17.42 -23.92 -6.41
C ASP A 117 17.16 -25.00 -7.47
N LYS A 118 15.89 -25.35 -7.72
CA LYS A 118 15.54 -26.38 -8.71
C LYS A 118 15.87 -25.97 -10.14
N CYS A 119 15.67 -24.69 -10.49
CA CYS A 119 16.04 -24.18 -11.80
C CYS A 119 17.57 -24.08 -11.95
N VAL A 120 18.30 -23.77 -10.87
CA VAL A 120 19.77 -23.81 -10.86
C VAL A 120 20.26 -25.24 -11.12
N ALA A 121 19.71 -26.22 -10.41
CA ALA A 121 20.07 -27.63 -10.59
C ALA A 121 19.85 -28.10 -12.03
N LEU A 122 18.65 -27.83 -12.58
CA LEU A 122 18.33 -28.18 -13.96
C LEU A 122 19.27 -27.50 -14.97
N ALA A 123 19.58 -26.22 -14.78
CA ALA A 123 20.53 -25.51 -15.65
C ALA A 123 21.93 -26.16 -15.58
N GLY A 124 22.37 -26.56 -14.40
CA GLY A 124 23.61 -27.31 -14.21
C GLY A 124 23.64 -28.63 -14.99
N ASP A 125 22.58 -29.42 -14.92
CA ASP A 125 22.45 -30.69 -15.66
C ASP A 125 22.49 -30.47 -17.17
N ILE A 126 21.81 -29.44 -17.67
CA ILE A 126 21.81 -29.08 -19.10
C ILE A 126 23.22 -28.73 -19.57
N VAL A 127 23.93 -27.87 -18.83
CA VAL A 127 25.29 -27.43 -19.18
C VAL A 127 26.26 -28.61 -19.13
N ALA A 128 26.19 -29.46 -18.10
CA ALA A 128 27.02 -30.65 -18.00
C ALA A 128 26.77 -31.64 -19.14
N GLY A 129 25.50 -31.80 -19.56
CA GLY A 129 25.13 -32.62 -20.71
C GLY A 129 25.67 -32.06 -22.03
N LEU A 130 25.68 -30.73 -22.20
CA LEU A 130 26.26 -30.08 -23.38
C LEU A 130 27.78 -30.25 -23.44
N ALA A 131 28.47 -30.14 -22.31
CA ALA A 131 29.92 -30.31 -22.24
C ALA A 131 30.37 -31.73 -22.65
N LYS A 132 29.58 -32.76 -22.31
CA LYS A 132 29.86 -34.16 -22.69
C LYS A 132 29.62 -34.48 -24.17
N ARG A 133 28.84 -33.65 -24.88
CA ARG A 133 28.52 -33.83 -26.31
C ARG A 133 29.52 -33.14 -27.24
N ARG A 134 30.48 -32.42 -26.68
CA ARG A 134 31.51 -31.68 -27.40
C ARG A 134 32.82 -32.46 -27.36
#